data_AF-A0A1X7VV94-F1
#
_entry.id   AF-A0A1X7VV94-F1
#
_cell.length_a   1.000
_cell.length_b   1.000
_cell.length_c   1.000
_cell.angle_alpha   90.00
_cell.angle_beta   90.00
_cell.angle_gamma   90.00
#
_symmetry.space_group_name_H-M   'P 1'
#
loop_
_entity.id
_entity.type
_entity.pdbx_description
1 polymer ?
#
loop_
_entity_poly.entity_id
_entity_poly.type
_entity_poly.pdbx_seq_one_letter_code
_entity_poly.pdbx_strand_id
1 'polypeptide(L)'
;GRSNSGSVRSFMGTNYFCESGNPTNTESLSLYASDSLWDGQNFGGFESPCCNVPGIPWFHRDYGSTTTTDYIELRVCADGGAPEDSPVSYYEIYVK
;
A
#
# COMPACT_ATOMS: atom_id res chain seq x y z
N GLY A 1 5.12 -12.06 -0.58
CA GLY A 1 3.99 -11.69 0.32
C GLY A 1 3.63 -12.76 1.33
N ARG A 2 4.54 -13.12 2.26
CA ARG A 2 4.15 -13.82 3.50
C ARG A 2 3.71 -12.75 4.49
N SER A 3 2.60 -12.99 5.17
CA SER A 3 2.22 -12.48 6.49
C SER A 3 2.72 -11.07 6.83
N ASN A 4 1.81 -10.13 7.06
CA ASN A 4 2.10 -8.88 7.79
C ASN A 4 2.46 -9.19 9.26
N SER A 5 3.58 -9.87 9.46
CA SER A 5 4.24 -10.19 10.72
C SER A 5 5.65 -9.59 10.76
N GLY A 6 6.09 -8.91 9.70
CA GLY A 6 7.17 -7.94 9.80
C GLY A 6 6.63 -6.75 10.57
N SER A 7 7.14 -6.49 11.77
CA SER A 7 6.70 -5.33 12.53
C SER A 7 6.87 -4.08 11.67
N VAL A 8 5.78 -3.36 11.47
CA VAL A 8 5.76 -2.05 10.80
C VAL A 8 6.90 -1.24 11.39
N ARG A 9 7.75 -0.68 10.52
CA ARG A 9 8.90 0.07 10.99
C ARG A 9 8.40 1.26 11.80
N SER A 10 9.06 1.56 12.92
CA SER A 10 8.61 2.59 13.86
C SER A 10 8.40 3.95 13.20
N PHE A 11 9.15 4.29 12.14
CA PHE A 11 8.98 5.54 11.40
C PHE A 11 7.68 5.63 10.60
N MET A 12 7.03 4.51 10.24
CA MET A 12 5.80 4.50 9.46
C MET A 12 4.57 4.85 10.33
N GLY A 13 4.69 4.68 11.65
CA GLY A 13 3.61 4.91 12.59
C GLY A 13 2.34 4.14 12.21
N THR A 14 1.22 4.84 12.15
CA THR A 14 -0.10 4.30 11.79
C THR A 14 -0.54 4.65 10.37
N ASN A 15 0.31 5.30 9.58
CA ASN A 15 -0.03 5.83 8.25
C ASN A 15 0.56 4.94 7.16
N TYR A 16 0.13 3.68 7.14
CA TYR A 16 0.58 2.72 6.16
C TYR A 16 -0.57 1.78 5.80
N PHE A 17 -0.64 1.40 4.54
CA PHE A 17 -1.36 0.20 4.09
C PHE A 17 -0.32 -0.85 3.72
N CYS A 18 -0.64 -2.13 3.92
CA CYS A 18 0.22 -3.18 3.38
C CYS A 18 -0.12 -3.42 1.91
N GLU A 19 0.87 -3.95 1.19
CA GLU A 19 0.81 -4.29 -0.23
C GLU A 19 1.28 -5.73 -0.41
N SER A 20 0.64 -6.48 -1.31
CA SER A 20 1.08 -7.85 -1.65
C SER A 20 1.28 -8.07 -3.15
N GLY A 21 0.63 -7.24 -3.97
CA GLY A 21 0.74 -7.20 -5.43
C GLY A 21 0.30 -8.48 -6.13
N ASN A 22 -0.40 -9.38 -5.44
CA ASN A 22 -0.70 -10.70 -5.96
C ASN A 22 -2.05 -11.25 -5.45
N PRO A 23 -3.10 -11.20 -6.28
CA PRO A 23 -4.44 -11.67 -5.92
C PRO A 23 -4.56 -13.20 -5.86
N THR A 24 -3.47 -13.93 -6.10
CA THR A 24 -3.43 -15.39 -6.12
C THR A 24 -2.77 -15.97 -4.87
N ASN A 25 -2.88 -17.29 -4.69
CA ASN A 25 -2.23 -18.01 -3.59
C ASN A 25 -0.84 -18.56 -3.97
N THR A 26 -0.26 -18.10 -5.08
CA THR A 26 1.00 -18.62 -5.64
C THR A 26 1.92 -17.50 -6.02
N GLU A 27 3.20 -17.62 -5.68
CA GLU A 27 4.20 -16.62 -6.06
C GLU A 27 4.37 -16.59 -7.58
N SER A 28 4.41 -15.39 -8.14
CA SER A 28 4.52 -15.15 -9.58
C SER A 28 5.26 -13.84 -9.82
N LEU A 29 6.08 -13.78 -10.86
CA LEU A 29 6.73 -12.56 -11.35
C LEU A 29 5.83 -11.79 -12.33
N SER A 30 4.51 -11.93 -12.18
CA SER A 30 3.53 -11.26 -13.04
C SER A 30 3.08 -9.96 -12.41
N LEU A 31 3.01 -8.90 -13.22
CA LEU A 31 2.39 -7.66 -12.81
C LEU A 31 0.87 -7.73 -13.06
N TYR A 32 0.07 -7.61 -11.99
CA TYR A 32 -1.39 -7.60 -12.06
C TYR A 32 -1.93 -6.17 -12.19
N ALA A 33 -1.62 -5.48 -13.28
CA ALA A 33 -1.98 -4.06 -13.46
C ALA A 33 -3.49 -3.76 -13.49
N SER A 34 -4.34 -4.78 -13.67
CA SER A 34 -5.80 -4.66 -13.63
C SER A 34 -6.40 -4.86 -12.24
N ASP A 35 -5.58 -5.20 -11.24
CA ASP A 35 -6.01 -5.49 -9.88
C ASP A 35 -5.34 -4.49 -8.93
N SER A 36 -6.04 -3.39 -8.65
CA SER A 36 -5.50 -2.30 -7.82
C SER A 36 -5.79 -2.59 -6.36
N LEU A 37 -4.77 -2.98 -5.59
CA LEU A 37 -4.96 -3.50 -4.23
C LEU A 37 -5.87 -2.63 -3.33
N TRP A 38 -5.71 -1.30 -3.38
CA TRP A 38 -6.41 -0.41 -2.46
C TRP A 38 -7.79 0.02 -2.93
N ASP A 39 -8.26 -0.38 -4.12
CA ASP A 39 -9.54 0.05 -4.69
C ASP A 39 -10.80 -0.48 -3.96
N GLY A 40 -10.58 -1.30 -2.93
CA GLY A 40 -11.64 -1.89 -2.11
C GLY A 40 -12.33 -3.10 -2.77
N GLN A 41 -11.82 -3.58 -3.90
CA GLN A 41 -12.39 -4.68 -4.69
C GLN A 41 -11.35 -5.77 -4.92
N ASN A 42 -11.81 -6.92 -5.46
CA ASN A 42 -11.00 -8.03 -5.98
C ASN A 42 -9.94 -8.66 -5.07
N PHE A 43 -9.91 -8.28 -3.79
CA PHE A 43 -9.14 -8.92 -2.73
C PHE A 43 -9.12 -10.45 -2.78
N GLY A 44 -8.00 -11.01 -3.24
CA GLY A 44 -7.81 -12.45 -3.40
C GLY A 44 -6.49 -12.93 -2.84
N GLY A 45 -6.38 -14.23 -2.59
CA GLY A 45 -5.10 -14.88 -2.34
C GLY A 45 -4.21 -14.22 -1.28
N PHE A 46 -3.00 -13.81 -1.66
CA PHE A 46 -2.03 -13.17 -0.78
C PHE A 46 -2.37 -11.71 -0.42
N GLU A 47 -3.36 -11.11 -1.04
CA GLU A 47 -3.87 -9.78 -0.69
C GLU A 47 -4.82 -9.83 0.51
N SER A 48 -5.42 -11.00 0.78
CA SER A 48 -6.40 -11.19 1.85
C SER A 48 -5.99 -10.61 3.22
N PRO A 49 -4.73 -10.74 3.67
CA PRO A 49 -4.27 -10.12 4.92
C PRO A 49 -4.20 -8.58 4.90
N CYS A 50 -4.15 -7.96 3.72
CA CYS A 50 -4.16 -6.51 3.53
C CYS A 50 -5.57 -5.94 3.35
N CYS A 51 -6.58 -6.79 3.37
CA CYS A 51 -7.98 -6.41 3.27
C CYS A 51 -8.48 -5.83 4.60
N ASN A 52 -9.47 -4.94 4.53
CA ASN A 52 -10.13 -4.30 5.67
C ASN A 52 -9.28 -3.24 6.42
N VAL A 53 -8.33 -2.59 5.74
CA VAL A 53 -7.73 -1.37 6.29
C VAL A 53 -8.73 -0.22 6.26
N PRO A 54 -8.87 0.57 7.33
CA PRO A 54 -9.70 1.78 7.31
C PRO A 54 -9.19 2.77 6.24
N GLY A 55 -10.10 3.35 5.46
CA GLY A 55 -9.76 4.41 4.50
C GLY A 55 -9.61 3.97 3.03
N ILE A 56 -9.85 2.70 2.69
CA ILE A 56 -10.13 2.29 1.30
C ILE A 56 -11.26 3.17 0.69
N PRO A 57 -11.23 3.52 -0.61
CA PRO A 57 -10.47 2.87 -1.69
C PRO A 57 -9.10 3.49 -2.05
N TRP A 58 -8.49 4.31 -1.19
CA TRP A 58 -7.18 4.91 -1.49
C TRP A 58 -6.34 5.03 -0.22
N PHE A 59 -5.03 4.87 -0.34
CA PHE A 59 -4.15 5.37 0.71
C PHE A 59 -4.34 6.88 0.82
N HIS A 60 -4.86 7.32 1.96
CA HIS A 60 -5.19 8.72 2.21
C HIS A 60 -4.62 9.15 3.55
N ARG A 61 -3.92 10.30 3.54
CA ARG A 61 -3.37 10.95 4.73
C ARG A 61 -3.91 12.36 4.83
N ASP A 62 -4.80 12.58 5.79
CA ASP A 62 -5.20 13.92 6.23
C ASP A 62 -4.19 14.44 7.26
N TYR A 63 -3.61 15.62 6.99
CA TYR A 63 -2.68 16.29 7.89
C TYR A 63 -3.39 17.22 8.89
N GLY A 64 -4.71 17.41 8.78
CA GLY A 64 -5.52 18.25 9.68
C GLY A 64 -5.24 19.75 9.56
N SER A 65 -4.45 20.16 8.57
CA SER A 65 -4.01 21.53 8.32
C SER A 65 -3.84 21.76 6.83
N THR A 66 -4.20 22.94 6.35
CA THR A 66 -3.96 23.37 4.95
C THR A 66 -2.56 23.95 4.75
N THR A 67 -1.78 24.07 5.83
CA THR A 67 -0.40 24.54 5.80
C THR A 67 0.54 23.53 6.44
N THR A 68 1.66 23.23 5.78
CA THR A 68 2.78 22.47 6.34
C THR A 68 4.08 23.10 5.88
N THR A 69 5.11 23.09 6.74
CA THR A 69 6.49 23.40 6.37
C THR A 69 7.33 22.15 6.14
N ASP A 70 6.78 20.99 6.46
CA ASP A 70 7.46 19.71 6.36
C ASP A 70 7.39 19.16 4.94
N TYR A 71 8.42 18.41 4.55
CA TYR A 71 8.38 17.66 3.30
C TYR A 71 7.36 16.52 3.38
N ILE A 72 6.53 16.39 2.35
CA ILE A 72 5.63 15.25 2.19
C ILE A 72 6.43 14.14 1.47
N GLU A 73 6.44 12.95 2.06
CA GLU A 73 7.12 11.79 1.51
C GLU A 73 6.15 10.62 1.38
N LEU A 74 6.12 10.01 0.19
CA LEU A 74 5.46 8.73 -0.06
C LEU A 74 6.55 7.65 -0.17
N ARG A 75 6.43 6.59 0.64
CA ARG A 75 7.35 5.46 0.61
C ARG A 75 6.64 4.20 0.15
N VAL A 76 7.22 3.53 -0.84
CA VAL A 76 6.86 2.18 -1.25
C VAL A 76 7.90 1.24 -0.66
N CYS A 77 7.48 0.33 0.21
CA CYS A 77 8.38 -0.56 0.94
C CYS A 77 8.19 -2.01 0.46
N ALA A 78 9.31 -2.68 0.17
CA ALA A 78 9.38 -4.09 -0.19
C ALA A 78 10.12 -4.88 0.91
N ASP A 79 9.89 -6.19 0.99
CA ASP A 79 10.56 -7.06 1.98
C ASP A 79 12.02 -7.39 1.63
N GLY A 80 12.43 -7.08 0.39
CA GLY A 80 13.79 -7.16 -0.11
C GLY A 80 14.28 -8.59 -0.39
N GLY A 81 13.40 -9.59 -0.32
CA GLY A 81 13.76 -10.99 -0.60
C GLY A 81 13.86 -11.31 -2.08
N ALA A 82 12.76 -11.09 -2.81
CA ALA A 82 12.65 -11.28 -4.25
C ALA A 82 12.44 -9.93 -4.96
N PRO A 83 12.56 -9.86 -6.30
CA PRO A 83 12.08 -8.69 -7.04
C PRO A 83 10.59 -8.52 -6.78
N GLU A 84 10.24 -7.47 -6.03
CA GLU A 84 8.87 -7.04 -5.79
C GLU A 84 8.66 -5.73 -6.55
N ASP A 85 7.76 -5.74 -7.53
CA ASP A 85 7.35 -4.54 -8.25
C ASP A 85 6.07 -4.00 -7.63
N SER A 86 6.04 -2.70 -7.35
CA SER A 86 4.87 -2.01 -6.80
C SER A 86 4.67 -0.70 -7.56
N PRO A 87 4.08 -0.77 -8.77
CA PRO A 87 3.89 0.42 -9.60
C PRO A 87 2.90 1.38 -8.95
N VAL A 88 3.24 2.67 -8.97
CA VAL A 88 2.36 3.76 -8.57
C VAL A 88 1.84 4.44 -9.83
N SER A 89 0.54 4.33 -10.10
CA SER A 89 -0.07 4.94 -11.29
C SER A 89 -0.23 6.45 -11.15
N TYR A 90 -0.72 6.92 -10.00
CA TYR A 90 -0.84 8.34 -9.68
C TYR A 90 -0.87 8.57 -8.18
N TYR A 91 -0.53 9.80 -7.80
CA TYR A 91 -0.72 10.33 -6.46
C TYR A 91 -1.22 11.76 -6.60
N GLU A 92 -2.05 12.19 -5.67
CA GLU A 92 -2.66 13.52 -5.68
C GLU A 92 -2.42 14.20 -4.34
N ILE A 93 -2.12 15.50 -4.38
CA ILE A 93 -1.97 16.34 -3.20
C ILE A 93 -3.01 17.44 -3.28
N TYR A 94 -3.92 17.42 -2.32
CA TYR A 94 -5.01 18.39 -2.23
C TYR A 94 -4.72 19.43 -1.16
N VAL A 95 -4.79 20.71 -1.53
CA VAL A 95 -4.78 21.85 -0.60
C VAL A 95 -6.14 22.53 -0.72
N LYS A 96 -6.89 22.59 0.38
CA LYS A 96 -8.20 23.27 0.46
C LYS A 96 -8.05 24.72 0.89
#